data_AF-A0A3A9G4U7-F1
#
_entry.id   AF-A0A3A9G4U7-F1
#
_cell.length_a   1.000
_cell.length_b   1.000
_cell.length_c   1.000
_cell.angle_alpha   90.00
_cell.angle_beta   90.00
_cell.angle_gamma   90.00
#
_symmetry.space_group_name_H-M   'P 1'
#
loop_
_entity.id
_entity.type
_entity.pdbx_description
1 polymer ?
#
loop_
_entity_poly.entity_id
_entity_poly.type
_entity_poly.pdbx_seq_one_letter_code
_entity_poly.pdbx_strand_id
1 'polypeptide(L)'
;MTVVLDINILCNKMVENENVKTLLCNYGVCIESVISLANWMWEGEQKIELDQIEKEVDSNRIIAIQLKKPSIKDLGVYIEKCGEHYLYNLWINTAGHEMLDCNSVTTKNSSFYEMIYEAIAEIDNKDSGCIKIVGIGLETDFYFDKDIRSVMEKSRNIVSWIMRDRKTDSDLKKSYTEKSVGGLDMVILEKRC
;
A
#
# COMPACT_ATOMS: atom_id res chain seq x y z
N MET A 1 -17.19 11.68 -9.58
CA MET A 1 -16.36 10.49 -9.35
C MET A 1 -15.17 10.96 -8.54
N THR A 2 -14.93 10.36 -7.39
CA THR A 2 -13.84 10.79 -6.52
C THR A 2 -12.62 9.95 -6.83
N VAL A 3 -11.49 10.58 -7.08
CA VAL A 3 -10.23 9.88 -7.35
C VAL A 3 -9.72 9.26 -6.05
N VAL A 4 -9.17 8.06 -6.17
CA VAL A 4 -8.60 7.30 -5.05
C VAL A 4 -7.11 7.16 -5.26
N LEU A 5 -6.33 7.50 -4.23
CA LEU A 5 -4.92 7.13 -4.16
C LEU A 5 -4.82 5.75 -3.50
N ASP A 6 -4.20 4.82 -4.20
CA ASP A 6 -3.94 3.47 -3.74
C ASP A 6 -2.47 3.29 -3.38
N ILE A 7 -2.23 2.60 -2.27
CA ILE A 7 -0.92 2.12 -1.83
C ILE A 7 -1.04 0.60 -1.72
N ASN A 8 -0.52 -0.10 -2.73
CA ASN A 8 -0.53 -1.55 -2.81
C ASN A 8 0.78 -2.09 -2.24
N ILE A 9 0.72 -2.85 -1.16
CA ILE A 9 1.88 -3.40 -0.45
C ILE A 9 1.80 -4.91 -0.55
N LEU A 10 2.74 -5.51 -1.28
CA LEU A 10 2.86 -6.95 -1.37
C LEU A 10 3.88 -7.44 -0.34
N CYS A 11 3.45 -8.34 0.55
CA CYS A 11 4.25 -8.86 1.64
C CYS A 11 4.50 -10.37 1.52
N ASN A 12 5.65 -10.83 2.01
CA ASN A 12 6.00 -12.25 2.11
C ASN A 12 5.39 -12.95 3.34
N LYS A 13 4.95 -12.16 4.32
CA LYS A 13 4.29 -12.60 5.55
C LYS A 13 3.30 -11.52 5.99
N MET A 14 2.34 -11.88 6.83
CA MET A 14 1.49 -10.88 7.48
C MET A 14 2.32 -9.93 8.33
N VAL A 15 1.98 -8.65 8.28
CA VAL A 15 2.53 -7.62 9.17
C VAL A 15 1.86 -7.76 10.52
N GLU A 16 2.61 -7.68 11.62
CA GLU A 16 2.03 -7.78 12.96
C GLU A 16 0.99 -6.67 13.18
N ASN A 17 -0.21 -7.06 13.61
CA ASN A 17 -1.35 -6.13 13.75
C ASN A 17 -1.05 -4.97 14.72
N GLU A 18 -0.28 -5.20 15.78
CA GLU A 18 0.12 -4.14 16.73
C GLU A 18 1.12 -3.15 16.11
N ASN A 19 1.99 -3.59 15.19
CA ASN A 19 2.87 -2.70 14.43
C ASN A 19 2.06 -1.81 13.50
N VAL A 20 1.09 -2.39 12.77
CA VAL A 20 0.16 -1.63 11.90
C VAL A 20 -0.62 -0.61 12.71
N LYS A 21 -1.21 -1.02 13.83
CA LYS A 21 -1.99 -0.15 14.71
C LYS A 21 -1.15 1.00 15.27
N THR A 22 0.05 0.70 15.74
CA THR A 22 0.97 1.73 16.27
C THR A 22 1.33 2.74 15.19
N LEU A 23 1.65 2.28 13.97
CA LEU A 23 1.95 3.16 12.85
C LEU A 23 0.76 4.07 12.50
N LEU A 24 -0.44 3.50 12.35
CA LEU A 24 -1.64 4.27 12.05
C LEU A 24 -1.86 5.36 13.10
N CYS A 25 -1.71 5.03 14.39
CA CYS A 25 -1.80 6.01 15.47
C CYS A 25 -0.75 7.12 15.37
N ASN A 26 0.50 6.81 15.03
CA ASN A 26 1.57 7.81 14.84
C ASN A 26 1.22 8.83 13.74
N TYR A 27 0.47 8.41 12.71
CA TYR A 27 -0.02 9.29 11.65
C TYR A 27 -1.43 9.85 11.93
N GLY A 28 -1.96 9.70 13.16
CA GLY A 28 -3.27 10.21 13.55
C GLY A 28 -4.43 9.57 12.81
N VAL A 29 -4.30 8.29 12.48
CA VAL A 29 -5.32 7.45 11.85
C VAL A 29 -5.86 6.46 12.88
N CYS A 30 -7.18 6.32 12.95
CA CYS A 30 -7.87 5.39 13.83
C CYS A 30 -8.54 4.28 13.03
N ILE A 31 -8.64 3.09 13.63
CA ILE A 31 -9.42 1.97 13.10
C ILE A 31 -10.85 2.08 13.65
N GLU A 32 -11.85 2.18 12.77
CA GLU A 32 -13.26 2.24 13.16
C GLU A 32 -13.90 0.85 13.20
N SER A 33 -13.59 0.01 12.21
CA SER A 33 -14.08 -1.36 12.15
C SER A 33 -13.14 -2.25 11.34
N VAL A 34 -13.22 -3.55 11.62
CA VAL A 34 -12.56 -4.61 10.86
C VAL A 34 -13.65 -5.60 10.45
N ILE A 35 -13.73 -5.88 9.16
CA ILE A 35 -14.78 -6.68 8.56
C ILE A 35 -14.12 -7.78 7.74
N SER A 36 -14.58 -9.01 7.91
CA SER A 36 -14.19 -10.18 7.14
C SER A 36 -15.25 -10.47 6.09
N LEU A 37 -14.84 -10.62 4.83
CA LEU A 37 -15.70 -10.83 3.67
C LEU A 37 -15.34 -12.15 2.98
N ALA A 38 -16.33 -12.86 2.45
CA ALA A 38 -16.09 -14.07 1.67
C ALA A 38 -15.61 -13.75 0.24
N ASN A 39 -16.03 -12.61 -0.32
CA ASN A 39 -15.68 -12.18 -1.67
C ASN A 39 -15.89 -10.67 -1.88
N TRP A 40 -15.44 -10.15 -3.02
CA TRP A 40 -15.58 -8.75 -3.43
C TRP A 40 -17.02 -8.30 -3.71
N MET A 41 -17.99 -9.23 -3.71
CA MET A 41 -19.43 -8.91 -3.77
C MET A 41 -20.02 -8.62 -2.39
N TRP A 42 -19.18 -8.52 -1.35
CA TRP A 42 -19.56 -8.25 0.04
C TRP A 42 -20.44 -9.35 0.68
N GLU A 43 -20.35 -10.57 0.16
CA GLU A 43 -21.08 -11.69 0.76
C GLU A 43 -20.37 -12.21 2.01
N GLY A 44 -21.17 -12.77 2.94
CA GLY A 44 -20.65 -13.39 4.16
C GLY A 44 -19.98 -12.41 5.12
N GLU A 45 -20.40 -11.15 5.12
CA GLU A 45 -19.87 -10.10 5.98
C GLU A 45 -19.92 -10.47 7.46
N GLN A 46 -18.78 -10.31 8.14
CA GLN A 46 -18.68 -10.52 9.58
C GLN A 46 -17.74 -9.50 10.20
N LYS A 47 -18.17 -8.80 11.24
CA LYS A 47 -17.28 -7.98 12.06
C LYS A 47 -16.35 -8.88 12.88
N ILE A 48 -15.05 -8.59 12.85
CA ILE A 48 -14.00 -9.33 13.55
C ILE A 48 -13.13 -8.38 14.38
N GLU A 49 -12.30 -8.96 15.24
CA GLU A 49 -11.27 -8.23 15.98
C GLU A 49 -9.91 -8.29 15.25
N LEU A 50 -8.98 -7.41 15.59
CA LEU A 50 -7.67 -7.31 14.92
C LEU A 50 -6.86 -8.61 14.99
N ASP A 51 -6.89 -9.29 16.14
CA ASP A 51 -6.18 -10.56 16.36
C ASP A 51 -6.69 -11.71 15.48
N GLN A 52 -7.86 -11.57 14.86
CA GLN A 52 -8.45 -12.57 13.97
C GLN A 52 -8.04 -12.39 12.50
N ILE A 53 -7.43 -11.26 12.12
CA ILE A 53 -7.13 -10.91 10.72
C ILE A 53 -6.34 -12.01 10.02
N GLU A 54 -5.22 -12.45 10.59
CA GLU A 54 -4.32 -13.42 9.95
C GLU A 54 -5.04 -14.75 9.66
N LYS A 55 -5.77 -15.27 10.64
CA LYS A 55 -6.56 -16.51 10.49
C LYS A 55 -7.58 -16.41 9.36
N GLU A 56 -8.28 -15.30 9.27
CA GLU A 56 -9.32 -15.08 8.27
C GLU A 56 -8.72 -14.93 6.86
N VAL A 57 -7.63 -14.16 6.74
CA VAL A 57 -6.88 -14.01 5.46
C VAL A 57 -6.31 -15.36 5.00
N ASP A 58 -5.75 -16.15 5.91
CA ASP A 58 -5.25 -17.49 5.61
C ASP A 58 -6.35 -18.48 5.20
N SER A 59 -7.59 -18.20 5.59
CA SER A 59 -8.79 -18.92 5.15
C SER A 59 -9.34 -18.39 3.81
N ASN A 60 -8.54 -17.62 3.07
CA ASN A 60 -8.88 -16.96 1.80
C ASN A 60 -10.05 -15.97 1.90
N ARG A 61 -10.23 -15.35 3.06
CA ARG A 61 -11.19 -14.25 3.23
C ARG A 61 -10.50 -12.91 2.95
N ILE A 62 -11.31 -11.93 2.59
CA ILE A 62 -10.85 -10.56 2.37
C ILE A 62 -11.16 -9.77 3.64
N ILE A 63 -10.18 -9.06 4.16
CA ILE A 63 -10.39 -8.16 5.30
C ILE A 63 -10.53 -6.74 4.81
N ALA A 64 -11.60 -6.07 5.20
CA ALA A 64 -11.83 -4.65 5.01
C ALA A 64 -11.71 -3.93 6.35
N ILE A 65 -10.72 -3.03 6.46
CA ILE A 65 -10.50 -2.19 7.63
C ILE A 65 -10.98 -0.78 7.30
N GLN A 66 -12.03 -0.33 7.98
CA GLN A 66 -12.47 1.05 7.88
C GLN A 66 -11.58 1.92 8.77
N LEU A 67 -10.97 2.93 8.16
CA LEU A 67 -10.06 3.85 8.82
C LEU A 67 -10.67 5.25 8.87
N LYS A 68 -10.18 6.07 9.82
CA LYS A 68 -10.58 7.46 9.97
C LYS A 68 -9.42 8.38 10.28
N LYS A 69 -9.40 9.50 9.58
CA LYS A 69 -8.50 10.64 9.82
C LYS A 69 -9.29 11.92 9.60
N PRO A 70 -9.33 12.88 10.55
CA PRO A 70 -10.19 14.06 10.42
C PRO A 70 -9.99 14.90 9.15
N SER A 71 -8.79 14.88 8.57
CA SER A 71 -8.46 15.64 7.37
C SER A 71 -8.73 14.90 6.06
N ILE A 72 -9.15 13.63 6.10
CA ILE A 72 -9.40 12.79 4.92
C ILE A 72 -10.86 12.34 4.98
N LYS A 73 -11.57 12.48 3.85
CA LYS A 73 -12.99 12.17 3.78
C LYS A 73 -13.27 10.70 4.07
N ASP A 74 -12.64 9.81 3.30
CA ASP A 74 -12.78 8.37 3.42
C ASP A 74 -11.41 7.70 3.17
N LEU A 75 -11.09 6.67 3.95
CA LEU A 75 -9.91 5.83 3.73
C LEU A 75 -10.11 4.45 4.37
N GLY A 76 -9.37 3.46 3.91
CA GLY A 76 -9.45 2.11 4.44
C GLY A 76 -8.36 1.22 3.88
N VAL A 77 -8.32 -0.01 4.37
CA VAL A 77 -7.36 -1.02 3.90
C VAL A 77 -8.11 -2.29 3.54
N TYR A 78 -7.82 -2.85 2.38
CA TYR A 78 -8.14 -4.23 2.07
C TYR A 78 -6.92 -5.12 2.27
N ILE A 79 -7.12 -6.32 2.82
CA ILE A 79 -6.09 -7.34 2.98
C ILE A 79 -6.61 -8.64 2.41
N GLU A 80 -5.84 -9.25 1.52
CA GLU A 80 -6.15 -10.56 0.95
C GLU A 80 -4.90 -11.42 0.77
N LYS A 81 -5.11 -12.72 0.62
CA LYS A 81 -4.04 -13.68 0.33
C LYS A 81 -3.92 -13.90 -1.18
N CYS A 82 -2.73 -13.69 -1.72
CA CYS A 82 -2.41 -13.91 -3.12
C CYS A 82 -1.35 -15.00 -3.23
N GLY A 83 -1.78 -16.27 -3.32
CA GLY A 83 -0.87 -17.41 -3.25
C GLY A 83 -0.19 -17.51 -1.88
N GLU A 84 1.14 -17.45 -1.87
CA GLU A 84 1.97 -17.46 -0.63
C GLU A 84 2.26 -16.04 -0.10
N HIS A 85 1.62 -15.02 -0.66
CA HIS A 85 1.85 -13.61 -0.33
C HIS A 85 0.59 -12.97 0.22
N TYR A 86 0.77 -11.83 0.88
CA TYR A 86 -0.32 -11.02 1.43
C TYR A 86 -0.32 -9.66 0.74
N LEU A 87 -1.47 -9.26 0.21
CA LEU A 87 -1.63 -7.98 -0.46
C LEU A 87 -2.45 -7.06 0.44
N TYR A 88 -1.87 -5.91 0.79
CA TYR A 88 -2.56 -4.81 1.44
C TYR A 88 -2.81 -3.72 0.40
N ASN A 89 -4.05 -3.27 0.27
CA ASN A 89 -4.43 -2.11 -0.54
C ASN A 89 -4.98 -1.04 0.40
N LEU A 90 -4.16 -0.04 0.73
CA LEU A 90 -4.59 1.16 1.43
C LEU A 90 -5.12 2.14 0.39
N TRP A 91 -6.40 2.49 0.50
CA TRP A 91 -7.06 3.44 -0.39
C TRP A 91 -7.41 4.73 0.35
N ILE A 92 -7.18 5.87 -0.30
CA ILE A 92 -7.42 7.21 0.25
C ILE A 92 -8.23 8.01 -0.76
N ASN A 93 -9.40 8.48 -0.32
CA ASN A 93 -10.23 9.41 -1.08
C ASN A 93 -9.53 10.79 -1.13
N THR A 94 -9.21 11.27 -2.33
CA THR A 94 -8.43 12.51 -2.53
C THR A 94 -9.28 13.79 -2.55
N ALA A 95 -10.59 13.72 -2.28
CA ALA A 95 -11.44 14.91 -2.26
C ALA A 95 -10.95 15.93 -1.22
N GLY A 96 -10.74 17.17 -1.67
CA GLY A 96 -10.16 18.25 -0.85
C GLY A 96 -8.63 18.23 -0.77
N HIS A 97 -7.98 17.35 -1.55
CA HIS A 97 -6.52 17.23 -1.67
C HIS A 97 -6.11 17.15 -3.14
N GLU A 98 -6.45 18.17 -3.93
CA GLU A 98 -6.26 18.16 -5.40
C GLU A 98 -4.79 18.00 -5.82
N MET A 99 -3.83 18.31 -4.94
CA MET A 99 -2.41 18.06 -5.21
C MET A 99 -2.05 16.58 -5.31
N LEU A 100 -2.89 15.69 -4.78
CA LEU A 100 -2.74 14.24 -4.88
C LEU A 100 -3.36 13.70 -6.17
N ASP A 101 -4.29 14.42 -6.80
CA ASP A 101 -4.93 14.06 -8.07
C ASP A 101 -4.04 14.41 -9.28
N CYS A 102 -2.82 13.85 -9.29
CA CYS A 102 -1.95 13.91 -10.45
C CYS A 102 -1.11 12.64 -10.63
N ASN A 103 -0.80 12.30 -11.89
CA ASN A 103 -0.09 11.08 -12.26
C ASN A 103 1.44 11.20 -12.14
N SER A 104 1.93 11.96 -11.17
CA SER A 104 3.35 12.20 -10.91
C SER A 104 3.62 12.76 -9.51
N VAL A 105 4.81 12.49 -8.97
CA VAL A 105 5.34 13.20 -7.82
C VAL A 105 5.81 14.59 -8.26
N THR A 106 5.31 15.62 -7.58
CA THR A 106 5.60 17.04 -7.84
C THR A 106 6.11 17.71 -6.58
N THR A 107 6.63 18.93 -6.69
CA THR A 107 7.05 19.71 -5.52
C THR A 107 5.91 19.94 -4.52
N LYS A 108 4.66 20.05 -4.97
CA LYS A 108 3.49 20.32 -4.13
C LYS A 108 3.03 19.11 -3.30
N ASN A 109 3.30 17.89 -3.75
CA ASN A 109 2.87 16.66 -3.08
C ASN A 109 4.02 15.78 -2.58
N SER A 110 5.27 16.14 -2.89
CA SER A 110 6.47 15.37 -2.50
C SER A 110 6.53 15.02 -1.02
N SER A 111 6.19 15.95 -0.12
CA SER A 111 6.20 15.69 1.33
C SER A 111 5.19 14.61 1.76
N PHE A 112 4.07 14.49 1.06
CA PHE A 112 3.08 13.45 1.33
C PHE A 112 3.61 12.07 0.92
N TYR A 113 4.26 11.99 -0.25
CA TYR A 113 4.91 10.76 -0.69
C TYR A 113 6.08 10.37 0.22
N GLU A 114 6.89 11.33 0.65
CA GLU A 114 7.98 11.10 1.61
C GLU A 114 7.47 10.53 2.93
N MET A 115 6.36 11.08 3.45
CA MET A 115 5.68 10.55 4.64
C MET A 115 5.25 9.08 4.44
N ILE A 116 4.72 8.71 3.26
CA ILE A 116 4.38 7.31 2.95
C ILE A 116 5.63 6.44 2.92
N TYR A 117 6.71 6.90 2.30
CA TYR A 117 7.97 6.15 2.21
C TYR A 117 8.55 5.86 3.58
N GLU A 118 8.53 6.84 4.48
CA GLU A 118 8.93 6.68 5.87
C GLU A 118 8.04 5.67 6.61
N ALA A 119 6.72 5.72 6.41
CA ALA A 119 5.80 4.77 7.03
C ALA A 119 6.04 3.33 6.57
N ILE A 120 6.28 3.13 5.27
CA ILE A 120 6.64 1.83 4.69
C ILE A 120 7.97 1.33 5.26
N ALA A 121 8.95 2.22 5.41
CA ALA A 121 10.22 1.89 6.03
C ALA A 121 10.08 1.43 7.48
N GLU A 122 9.27 2.14 8.25
CA GLU A 122 9.04 1.83 9.65
C GLU A 122 8.42 0.44 9.82
N ILE A 123 7.42 0.10 9.01
CA ILE A 123 6.83 -1.25 8.99
C ILE A 123 7.91 -2.28 8.64
N ASP A 124 8.61 -2.10 7.52
CA ASP A 124 9.52 -3.12 7.03
C ASP A 124 10.73 -3.35 7.95
N ASN A 125 11.16 -2.31 8.66
CA ASN A 125 12.20 -2.40 9.69
C ASN A 125 11.71 -3.15 10.93
N LYS A 126 10.48 -2.89 11.41
CA LYS A 126 9.90 -3.62 12.54
C LYS A 126 9.68 -5.10 12.20
N ASP A 127 9.18 -5.35 10.99
CA ASP A 127 8.81 -6.67 10.53
C ASP A 127 9.86 -7.33 9.62
N SER A 128 11.14 -6.98 9.80
CA SER A 128 12.33 -7.63 9.19
C SER A 128 12.17 -8.02 7.71
N GLY A 129 11.94 -7.04 6.82
CA GLY A 129 11.88 -7.31 5.39
C GLY A 129 10.62 -8.03 4.93
N CYS A 130 9.50 -7.81 5.61
CA CYS A 130 8.22 -8.38 5.25
C CYS A 130 7.74 -7.91 3.87
N ILE A 131 8.11 -6.69 3.45
CA ILE A 131 7.64 -6.05 2.22
C ILE A 131 8.49 -6.50 1.03
N LYS A 132 7.81 -7.01 0.00
CA LYS A 132 8.41 -7.42 -1.27
C LYS A 132 8.46 -6.27 -2.27
N ILE A 133 7.32 -5.60 -2.48
CA ILE A 133 7.18 -4.44 -3.36
C ILE A 133 5.98 -3.60 -2.94
N VAL A 134 6.10 -2.28 -3.12
CA VAL A 134 5.00 -1.33 -2.98
C VAL A 134 4.78 -0.61 -4.30
N GLY A 135 3.53 -0.49 -4.73
CA GLY A 135 3.10 0.34 -5.85
C GLY A 135 2.09 1.39 -5.38
N ILE A 136 2.39 2.66 -5.63
CA ILE A 136 1.56 3.80 -5.22
C ILE A 136 1.09 4.54 -6.46
N GLY A 137 -0.20 4.87 -6.53
CA GLY A 137 -0.78 5.53 -7.69
C GLY A 137 -2.24 5.91 -7.52
N LEU A 138 -2.81 6.54 -8.54
CA LEU A 138 -4.24 6.87 -8.57
C LEU A 138 -4.98 5.79 -9.33
N GLU A 139 -6.06 5.27 -8.75
CA GLU A 139 -6.92 4.24 -9.37
C GLU A 139 -6.07 3.13 -10.01
N THR A 140 -5.23 2.53 -9.17
CA THR A 140 -4.21 1.59 -9.61
C THR A 140 -4.84 0.28 -10.07
N ASP A 141 -4.28 -0.26 -11.15
CA ASP A 141 -4.51 -1.65 -11.55
C ASP A 141 -3.24 -2.42 -11.18
N PHE A 142 -3.19 -2.90 -9.94
CA PHE A 142 -2.01 -3.58 -9.40
C PHE A 142 -2.05 -5.06 -9.74
N TYR A 143 -1.10 -5.52 -10.55
CA TYR A 143 -1.02 -6.91 -10.97
C TYR A 143 -0.13 -7.71 -10.02
N PHE A 144 -0.66 -8.82 -9.50
CA PHE A 144 0.13 -9.75 -8.70
C PHE A 144 0.77 -10.87 -9.55
N ASP A 145 2.08 -11.06 -9.36
CA ASP A 145 2.88 -12.16 -9.91
C ASP A 145 3.98 -12.56 -8.91
N LYS A 146 4.49 -13.79 -9.03
CA LYS A 146 5.68 -14.22 -8.28
C LYS A 146 6.91 -13.41 -8.71
N ASP A 147 7.01 -13.06 -9.99
CA ASP A 147 8.08 -12.24 -10.53
C ASP A 147 7.78 -10.73 -10.37
N ILE A 148 8.64 -10.02 -9.64
CA ILE A 148 8.52 -8.58 -9.40
C ILE A 148 8.54 -7.78 -10.71
N ARG A 149 9.30 -8.25 -11.71
CA ARG A 149 9.34 -7.60 -13.01
C ARG A 149 7.96 -7.64 -13.68
N SER A 150 7.32 -8.81 -13.69
CA SER A 150 5.97 -9.01 -14.21
C SER A 150 4.94 -8.13 -13.49
N VAL A 151 5.06 -8.01 -12.15
CA VAL A 151 4.24 -7.07 -11.35
C VAL A 151 4.37 -5.65 -11.89
N MET A 152 5.60 -5.15 -12.06
CA MET A 152 5.84 -3.78 -12.51
C MET A 152 5.39 -3.51 -13.95
N GLU A 153 5.65 -4.43 -14.87
CA GLU A 153 5.35 -4.26 -16.30
C GLU A 153 3.85 -4.32 -16.60
N LYS A 154 3.10 -5.12 -15.83
CA LYS A 154 1.65 -5.31 -16.05
C LYS A 154 0.79 -4.36 -15.23
N SER A 155 1.30 -3.86 -14.10
CA SER A 155 0.57 -2.89 -13.29
C SER A 155 0.43 -1.55 -13.99
N ARG A 156 -0.67 -0.84 -13.75
CA ARG A 156 -0.96 0.46 -14.37
C ARG A 156 -1.23 1.54 -13.34
N ASN A 157 -1.09 2.78 -13.80
CA ASN A 157 -1.31 4.01 -13.02
C ASN A 157 -0.42 4.17 -11.78
N ILE A 158 0.74 3.50 -11.76
CA ILE A 158 1.70 3.60 -10.67
C ILE A 158 2.60 4.82 -10.86
N VAL A 159 2.59 5.73 -9.87
CA VAL A 159 3.45 6.92 -9.84
C VAL A 159 4.73 6.68 -9.06
N SER A 160 4.73 5.71 -8.13
CA SER A 160 5.90 5.40 -7.32
C SER A 160 5.99 3.92 -6.99
N TRP A 161 7.19 3.38 -7.09
CA TRP A 161 7.53 2.03 -6.67
C TRP A 161 8.52 2.05 -5.51
N ILE A 162 8.39 1.11 -4.58
CA ILE A 162 9.35 0.86 -3.50
C ILE A 162 9.69 -0.63 -3.50
N MET A 163 10.97 -1.00 -3.59
CA MET A 163 11.38 -2.40 -3.61
C MET A 163 12.81 -2.62 -3.13
N ARG A 164 13.12 -3.82 -2.65
CA ARG A 164 14.47 -4.20 -2.21
C ARG A 164 15.43 -4.50 -3.37
N ASP A 165 14.93 -4.96 -4.51
CA ASP A 165 15.80 -5.38 -5.62
C ASP A 165 16.23 -4.22 -6.51
N ARG A 166 17.54 -3.94 -6.52
CA ARG A 166 18.19 -2.92 -7.37
C ARG A 166 18.37 -3.35 -8.82
N LYS A 167 18.17 -4.64 -9.13
CA LYS A 167 18.31 -5.21 -10.48
C LYS A 167 17.08 -4.95 -11.35
N THR A 168 16.39 -3.83 -11.13
CA THR A 168 15.32 -3.36 -11.99
C THR A 168 15.90 -3.02 -13.36
N ASP A 169 15.27 -3.57 -14.40
CA ASP A 169 15.74 -3.48 -15.78
C ASP A 169 15.86 -2.02 -16.23
N SER A 170 16.86 -1.76 -17.07
CA SER A 170 17.25 -0.42 -17.53
C SER A 170 16.12 0.33 -18.24
N ASP A 171 15.12 -0.38 -18.77
CA ASP A 171 13.98 0.19 -19.47
C ASP A 171 12.92 0.79 -18.54
N LEU A 172 12.67 0.21 -17.36
CA LEU A 172 11.75 0.78 -16.38
C LEU A 172 12.33 2.07 -15.76
N LYS A 173 13.66 2.14 -15.60
CA LYS A 173 14.35 3.35 -15.13
C LYS A 173 14.27 4.54 -16.10
N LYS A 174 13.81 4.35 -17.35
CA LYS A 174 13.64 5.46 -18.30
C LYS A 174 12.43 6.35 -17.98
N SER A 175 11.43 5.81 -17.28
CA SER A 175 10.20 6.53 -16.93
C SER A 175 10.14 6.99 -15.47
N TYR A 176 11.11 6.59 -14.66
CA TYR A 176 11.16 6.88 -13.24
C TYR A 176 12.54 7.39 -12.82
N THR A 177 12.54 8.34 -11.91
CA THR A 177 13.75 8.82 -11.23
C THR A 177 14.00 7.95 -10.01
N GLU A 178 15.20 7.39 -9.92
CA GLU A 178 15.64 6.60 -8.76
C GLU A 178 16.03 7.51 -7.59
N LYS A 179 15.56 7.18 -6.39
CA LYS A 179 15.93 7.80 -5.12
C LYS A 179 16.27 6.70 -4.11
N SER A 180 17.39 6.88 -3.41
CA SER A 180 17.71 6.12 -2.21
C SER A 180 17.28 6.93 -0.98
N VAL A 181 16.63 6.28 -0.02
CA VAL A 181 16.38 6.89 1.30
C VAL A 181 17.41 6.35 2.28
N GLY A 182 18.09 7.25 2.99
CA GLY A 182 19.08 6.84 3.99
C GLY A 182 18.43 5.99 5.09
N GLY A 183 19.01 4.83 5.39
CA GLY A 183 18.49 3.89 6.40
C GLY A 183 17.45 2.88 5.88
N LEU A 184 17.10 2.92 4.60
CA LEU A 184 16.25 1.95 3.93
C LEU A 184 17.09 1.06 3.01
N ASP A 185 16.99 -0.26 3.18
CA ASP A 185 17.50 -1.25 2.22
C ASP A 185 16.57 -1.40 1.00
N MET A 186 15.86 -0.33 0.64
CA MET A 186 14.94 -0.26 -0.51
C MET A 186 15.30 0.87 -1.46
N VAL A 187 14.95 0.67 -2.73
CA VAL A 187 15.01 1.66 -3.80
C VAL A 187 13.61 2.21 -4.03
N ILE A 188 13.53 3.53 -4.22
CA ILE A 188 12.31 4.22 -4.63
C ILE A 188 12.47 4.66 -6.08
N LEU A 189 11.46 4.38 -6.90
CA LEU A 189 11.36 4.85 -8.27
C LEU A 189 10.15 5.78 -8.37
N GLU A 190 10.34 7.04 -8.76
CA GLU A 190 9.27 8.04 -8.82
C GLU A 190 9.08 8.56 -10.24
N LYS A 191 7.84 8.64 -10.70
CA LYS A 191 7.50 9.37 -11.92
C LYS A 191 7.42 10.85 -11.57
N ARG A 192 8.42 11.63 -11.98
CA ARG A 192 8.49 13.08 -11.71
C ARG A 192 8.09 13.91 -12.93
N CYS A 193 7.49 15.07 -12.68
CA CYS A 193 7.25 16.14 -13.65
C CYS A 193 8.16 17.34 -13.37
#